data_AF-A0A6N7ZV95-F1
#
_entry.id   AF-A0A6N7ZV95-F1
#
_cell.length_a   1.000
_cell.length_b   1.000
_cell.length_c   1.000
_cell.angle_alpha   90.00
_cell.angle_beta   90.00
_cell.angle_gamma   90.00
#
_symmetry.space_group_name_H-M   'P 1'
#
loop_
_entity.id
_entity.type
_entity.pdbx_description
1 polymer ?
#
loop_
_entity_poly.entity_id
_entity_poly.type
_entity_poly.pdbx_seq_one_letter_code
_entity_poly.pdbx_strand_id
1 'polypeptide(L)'
;MRDNLEEKEVRAEVPEQEEPDTETISTPAFEDDEPTQLLIPLAEATSAEPETNESATAHLFQRGNLSGYTAEPDRFYEISYTPTIQAMINTILEAEAPKRDDVLAQRVARAHGWLRTGASIRAHVERHTRNIETSEEGGRFLWRDGQQREVLRYRHHATEDDRRPVSDIAFVELAAFVREHQDILLSDDPGLAFARSIGLNRLAAASRARLEKAIEMASDADVAKGEGGNDLD
;
A
#
# COMPACT_ATOMS: atom_id res chain seq x y z
N MET A 1 -57.61 25.81 41.51
CA MET A 1 -56.90 25.97 42.80
C MET A 1 -55.70 25.08 42.71
N ARG A 2 -54.59 25.63 42.21
CA ARG A 2 -53.58 26.37 42.97
C ARG A 2 -52.54 25.38 43.50
N ASP A 3 -51.30 25.78 43.27
CA ASP A 3 -50.10 25.40 43.99
C ASP A 3 -49.29 24.21 43.45
N ASN A 4 -48.21 24.63 42.77
CA ASN A 4 -46.83 24.39 43.19
C ASN A 4 -46.21 23.06 42.77
N LEU A 5 -45.36 23.11 41.74
CA LEU A 5 -44.21 22.23 41.68
C LEU A 5 -43.02 22.98 41.07
N GLU A 6 -42.01 23.16 41.92
CA GLU A 6 -40.78 23.92 41.76
C GLU A 6 -40.06 23.71 40.42
N GLU A 7 -39.80 24.82 39.71
CA GLU A 7 -38.70 24.91 38.75
C GLU A 7 -37.38 24.82 39.55
N LYS A 8 -36.82 23.62 39.60
CA LYS A 8 -35.52 23.37 40.22
C LYS A 8 -34.42 23.78 39.25
N GLU A 9 -33.87 24.96 39.50
CA GLU A 9 -32.67 25.51 38.87
C GLU A 9 -31.47 24.58 39.12
N VAL A 10 -31.12 23.75 38.13
CA VAL A 10 -29.90 22.94 38.18
C VAL A 10 -28.76 23.77 37.60
N ARG A 11 -28.12 24.51 38.50
CA ARG A 11 -26.79 25.11 38.30
C ARG A 11 -25.78 23.99 38.07
N ALA A 12 -25.36 23.78 36.83
CA ALA A 12 -24.27 22.89 36.50
C ALA A 12 -22.96 23.55 36.98
N GLU A 13 -22.39 23.01 38.07
CA GLU A 13 -21.03 23.28 38.51
C GLU A 13 -20.03 22.84 37.43
N VAL A 14 -19.16 23.78 37.06
CA VAL A 14 -17.97 23.53 36.23
C VAL A 14 -16.92 22.93 37.16
N PRO A 15 -16.40 21.71 36.90
CA PRO A 15 -15.31 21.17 37.69
C PRO A 15 -14.00 21.82 37.25
N GLU A 16 -13.39 22.55 38.19
CA GLU A 16 -12.06 23.16 38.12
C GLU A 16 -11.06 22.23 38.82
N GLN A 17 -10.23 21.53 38.05
CA GLN A 17 -9.05 20.76 38.46
C GLN A 17 -8.17 20.65 37.19
N GLU A 18 -6.85 20.76 37.16
CA GLU A 18 -5.78 20.96 38.14
C GLU A 18 -4.54 21.34 37.30
N GLU A 19 -3.75 22.31 37.78
CA GLU A 19 -2.45 22.63 37.16
C GLU A 19 -1.42 21.54 37.51
N PRO A 20 -0.50 21.18 36.58
CA PRO A 20 0.53 20.19 36.89
C PRO A 20 1.60 20.78 37.82
N ASP A 21 1.79 20.08 38.94
CA ASP A 21 2.84 20.27 39.94
C ASP A 21 4.23 20.43 39.32
N THR A 22 4.89 21.54 39.66
CA THR A 22 6.33 21.74 39.40
C THR A 22 7.12 21.14 40.55
N GLU A 23 7.53 19.88 40.40
CA GLU A 23 8.40 19.22 41.36
C GLU A 23 9.87 19.62 41.08
N THR A 24 10.41 20.46 41.96
CA THR A 24 11.84 20.75 42.08
C THR A 24 12.46 19.75 43.05
N ILE A 25 13.36 18.87 42.61
CA ILE A 25 14.40 18.29 43.49
C ILE A 25 15.70 18.02 42.71
N SER A 26 16.73 18.72 43.19
CA SER A 26 18.13 18.36 43.44
C SER A 26 18.93 17.46 42.49
N THR A 27 19.96 18.08 41.92
CA THR A 27 21.31 17.53 41.70
C THR A 27 21.88 16.81 42.93
N PRO A 28 22.65 15.73 42.68
CA PRO A 28 23.97 15.66 43.30
C PRO A 28 25.09 15.32 42.30
N ALA A 29 26.27 15.85 42.64
CA ALA A 29 27.53 15.74 41.93
C ALA A 29 28.27 14.42 42.21
N PHE A 30 28.95 13.88 41.20
CA PHE A 30 30.08 12.94 41.24
C PHE A 30 30.74 13.01 39.85
N GLU A 31 32.04 13.04 39.59
CA GLU A 31 33.31 13.14 40.31
C GLU A 31 34.36 13.39 39.19
N ASP A 32 35.43 14.13 39.47
CA ASP A 32 36.57 14.33 38.56
C ASP A 32 37.29 13.01 38.26
N ASP A 33 37.53 12.70 36.98
CA ASP A 33 38.75 12.00 36.53
C ASP A 33 38.95 12.21 35.00
N GLU A 34 39.86 13.11 34.63
CA GLU A 34 40.58 13.03 33.34
C GLU A 34 41.53 11.82 33.44
N PRO A 35 41.83 11.04 32.38
CA PRO A 35 42.54 11.61 31.23
C PRO A 35 42.45 10.87 29.88
N THR A 36 43.09 11.49 28.89
CA THR A 36 43.88 10.87 27.79
C THR A 36 43.22 10.83 26.41
N GLN A 37 43.66 11.77 25.58
CA GLN A 37 43.60 11.71 24.13
C GLN A 37 44.23 10.42 23.62
N LEU A 38 43.45 9.58 22.94
CA LEU A 38 43.96 8.56 22.04
C LEU A 38 43.59 8.92 20.61
N LEU A 39 44.64 9.34 19.91
CA LEU A 39 44.76 9.47 18.46
C LEU A 39 44.11 8.28 17.75
N ILE A 40 43.02 8.53 17.03
CA ILE A 40 42.55 7.59 16.00
C ILE A 40 43.38 7.88 14.75
N PRO A 41 44.14 6.91 14.21
CA PRO A 41 44.85 7.09 12.95
C PRO A 41 43.85 7.35 11.83
N LEU A 42 44.14 8.37 11.01
CA LEU A 42 43.51 8.64 9.73
C LEU A 42 43.80 7.44 8.81
N ALA A 43 42.94 6.43 8.86
CA ALA A 43 42.91 5.37 7.88
C ALA A 43 42.41 5.97 6.56
N GLU A 44 43.25 5.85 5.53
CA GLU A 44 42.97 6.23 4.15
C GLU A 44 41.53 5.88 3.77
N ALA A 45 40.78 6.91 3.38
CA ALA A 45 39.56 6.75 2.61
C ALA A 45 39.93 6.08 1.28
N THR A 46 39.97 4.76 1.27
CA THR A 46 39.80 4.02 0.02
C THR A 46 38.40 4.38 -0.46
N SER A 47 38.37 5.05 -1.60
CA SER A 47 37.17 5.44 -2.32
C SER A 47 36.45 4.17 -2.73
N ALA A 48 35.61 3.63 -1.84
CA ALA A 48 34.56 2.73 -2.22
C ALA A 48 33.52 3.59 -2.94
N GLU A 49 33.59 3.58 -4.26
CA GLU A 49 32.52 4.00 -5.14
C GLU A 49 31.21 3.41 -4.60
N PRO A 50 30.13 4.21 -4.44
CA PRO A 50 28.85 3.63 -4.11
C PRO A 50 28.45 2.82 -5.34
N GLU A 51 28.65 1.50 -5.27
CA GLU A 51 27.97 0.59 -6.17
C GLU A 51 26.49 0.89 -6.03
N THR A 52 25.97 1.58 -7.04
CA THR A 52 24.59 1.93 -7.20
C THR A 52 23.80 0.64 -7.20
N ASN A 53 23.25 0.29 -6.04
CA ASN A 53 22.22 -0.71 -5.91
C ASN A 53 20.91 -0.15 -6.53
N GLU A 54 20.92 0.11 -7.83
CA GLU A 54 19.74 0.49 -8.61
C GLU A 54 18.67 -0.61 -8.57
N SER A 55 19.07 -1.85 -8.23
CA SER A 55 18.17 -3.00 -8.17
C SER A 55 17.23 -3.00 -6.95
N ALA A 56 17.59 -2.37 -5.83
CA ALA A 56 16.72 -2.38 -4.64
C ALA A 56 15.52 -1.43 -4.76
N THR A 57 15.68 -0.30 -5.45
CA THR A 57 14.63 0.70 -5.66
C THR A 57 13.72 0.40 -6.84
N ALA A 58 14.16 -0.42 -7.80
CA ALA A 58 13.38 -0.77 -9.00
C ALA A 58 12.13 -1.63 -8.71
N HIS A 59 11.99 -2.13 -7.48
CA HIS A 59 10.89 -3.02 -7.07
C HIS A 59 9.93 -2.40 -6.05
N LEU A 60 10.04 -1.09 -5.80
CA LEU A 60 9.13 -0.44 -4.87
C LEU A 60 7.83 -0.03 -5.57
N PHE A 61 6.72 -0.30 -4.92
CA PHE A 61 5.43 0.23 -5.32
C PHE A 61 5.42 1.73 -5.02
N GLN A 62 5.17 2.53 -6.06
CA GLN A 62 5.02 3.97 -5.96
C GLN A 62 3.67 4.39 -6.52
N ARG A 63 2.97 5.26 -5.78
CA ARG A 63 1.70 5.83 -6.23
C ARG A 63 1.92 6.83 -7.38
N GLY A 64 1.10 6.74 -8.43
CA GLY A 64 1.12 7.68 -9.53
C GLY A 64 0.76 9.09 -9.06
N ASN A 65 1.55 10.08 -9.46
CA ASN A 65 1.33 11.47 -9.09
C ASN A 65 0.29 12.14 -10.01
N LEU A 66 -0.80 12.64 -9.43
CA LEU A 66 -1.86 13.35 -10.15
C LEU A 66 -1.84 14.88 -9.93
N SER A 67 -0.87 15.41 -9.19
CA SER A 67 -0.81 16.84 -8.87
C SER A 67 -0.59 17.75 -10.09
N GLY A 68 -0.13 17.18 -11.21
CA GLY A 68 0.03 17.90 -12.48
C GLY A 68 -1.27 18.12 -13.25
N TYR A 69 -2.39 17.53 -12.83
CA TYR A 69 -3.68 17.68 -13.48
C TYR A 69 -4.54 18.72 -12.79
N THR A 70 -5.13 19.63 -13.56
CA THR A 70 -6.20 20.52 -13.06
C THR A 70 -7.51 19.73 -13.10
N ALA A 71 -7.95 19.24 -11.94
CA ALA A 71 -9.20 18.51 -11.84
C ALA A 71 -10.40 19.48 -11.89
N GLU A 72 -11.31 19.26 -12.83
CA GLU A 72 -12.54 20.04 -13.02
C GLU A 72 -13.77 19.14 -12.77
N PRO A 73 -14.29 19.05 -11.52
CA PRO A 73 -15.36 18.12 -11.16
C PRO A 73 -16.66 18.35 -11.95
N ASP A 74 -16.97 19.62 -12.27
CA ASP A 74 -18.19 20.00 -12.99
C ASP A 74 -18.20 19.49 -14.42
N ARG A 75 -17.02 19.32 -15.03
CA ARG A 75 -16.86 18.84 -16.40
C ARG A 75 -16.60 17.35 -16.50
N PHE A 76 -16.59 16.63 -15.38
CA PHE A 76 -16.22 15.22 -15.33
C PHE A 76 -17.01 14.33 -16.30
N TYR A 77 -18.29 14.64 -16.51
CA TYR A 77 -19.15 13.89 -17.43
C TYR A 77 -19.19 14.45 -18.85
N GLU A 78 -18.47 15.53 -19.13
CA GLU A 78 -18.38 16.13 -20.45
C GLU A 78 -17.46 15.33 -21.38
N ILE A 79 -17.88 15.21 -22.63
CA ILE A 79 -17.06 14.59 -23.69
C ILE A 79 -15.74 15.37 -23.86
N SER A 80 -15.77 16.69 -23.69
CA SER A 80 -14.60 17.56 -23.79
C SER A 80 -13.51 17.23 -22.76
N TYR A 81 -13.88 16.62 -21.64
CA TYR A 81 -13.00 16.31 -20.51
C TYR A 81 -12.52 14.84 -20.50
N THR A 82 -13.05 14.00 -21.40
CA THR A 82 -12.62 12.61 -21.58
C THR A 82 -11.09 12.45 -21.73
N PRO A 83 -10.37 13.29 -22.53
CA PRO A 83 -8.92 13.18 -22.65
C PRO A 83 -8.18 13.37 -21.31
N THR A 84 -8.67 14.27 -20.45
CA THR A 84 -8.09 14.51 -19.13
C THR A 84 -8.25 13.29 -18.23
N ILE A 85 -9.44 12.69 -18.20
CA ILE A 85 -9.71 11.47 -17.42
C ILE A 85 -8.82 10.32 -17.91
N GLN A 86 -8.70 10.15 -19.23
CA GLN A 86 -7.82 9.13 -19.80
C GLN A 86 -6.35 9.35 -19.43
N ALA A 87 -5.87 10.60 -19.49
CA ALA A 87 -4.50 10.91 -19.08
C ALA A 87 -4.26 10.60 -17.59
N MET A 88 -5.18 10.95 -16.70
CA MET A 88 -5.09 10.61 -15.27
C MET A 88 -5.08 9.09 -15.05
N ILE A 89 -5.96 8.35 -15.75
CA ILE A 89 -6.00 6.88 -15.68
C ILE A 89 -4.67 6.29 -16.15
N ASN A 90 -4.15 6.74 -17.28
CA ASN A 90 -2.88 6.27 -17.83
C ASN A 90 -1.73 6.54 -16.84
N THR A 91 -1.64 7.72 -16.25
CA THR A 91 -0.61 8.01 -15.23
C THR A 91 -0.70 7.09 -14.01
N ILE A 92 -1.90 6.74 -13.57
CA ILE A 92 -2.06 5.79 -12.47
C ILE A 92 -1.62 4.39 -12.92
N LEU A 93 -2.07 3.92 -14.08
CA LEU A 93 -1.74 2.59 -14.56
C LEU A 93 -0.26 2.42 -14.87
N GLU A 94 0.38 3.44 -15.44
CA GLU A 94 1.82 3.46 -15.72
C GLU A 94 2.66 3.21 -14.45
N ALA A 95 2.25 3.80 -13.32
CA ALA A 95 2.93 3.62 -12.04
C ALA A 95 2.48 2.36 -11.27
N GLU A 96 1.19 2.06 -11.27
CA GLU A 96 0.59 1.15 -10.28
C GLU A 96 0.07 -0.17 -10.84
N ALA A 97 -0.02 -0.35 -12.16
CA ALA A 97 -0.56 -1.58 -12.73
C ALA A 97 0.28 -2.82 -12.36
N PRO A 98 -0.35 -3.99 -12.12
CA PRO A 98 -1.78 -4.23 -12.18
C PRO A 98 -2.54 -3.56 -11.02
N LYS A 99 -3.69 -2.93 -11.31
CA LYS A 99 -4.45 -2.14 -10.34
C LYS A 99 -5.92 -2.52 -10.34
N ARG A 100 -6.52 -2.69 -9.14
CA ARG A 100 -7.96 -2.95 -9.03
C ARG A 100 -8.78 -1.75 -9.54
N ASP A 101 -9.80 -2.02 -10.32
CA ASP A 101 -10.60 -1.03 -11.04
C ASP A 101 -11.38 -0.07 -10.13
N ASP A 102 -11.95 -0.57 -9.04
CA ASP A 102 -12.63 0.20 -8.02
C ASP A 102 -11.67 1.14 -7.27
N VAL A 103 -10.43 0.71 -7.04
CA VAL A 103 -9.37 1.53 -6.42
C VAL A 103 -8.89 2.60 -7.40
N LEU A 104 -8.76 2.27 -8.69
CA LEU A 104 -8.51 3.26 -9.74
C LEU A 104 -9.61 4.34 -9.74
N ALA A 105 -10.88 3.93 -9.78
CA ALA A 105 -12.02 4.85 -9.76
C ALA A 105 -12.05 5.71 -8.49
N GLN A 106 -11.67 5.14 -7.34
CA GLN A 106 -11.49 5.90 -6.10
C GLN A 106 -10.39 6.94 -6.22
N ARG A 107 -9.22 6.60 -6.76
CA ARG A 107 -8.12 7.56 -6.96
C ARG A 107 -8.53 8.73 -7.85
N VAL A 108 -9.17 8.42 -8.98
CA VAL A 108 -9.70 9.45 -9.88
C VAL A 108 -10.70 10.32 -9.15
N ALA A 109 -11.63 9.74 -8.37
CA ALA A 109 -12.62 10.50 -7.63
C ALA A 109 -12.00 11.44 -6.57
N ARG A 110 -10.97 10.95 -5.84
CA ARG A 110 -10.24 11.75 -4.84
C ARG A 110 -9.51 12.93 -5.46
N ALA A 111 -8.93 12.74 -6.65
CA ALA A 111 -8.29 13.82 -7.39
C ALA A 111 -9.27 14.94 -7.78
N HIS A 112 -10.56 14.61 -7.93
CA HIS A 112 -11.65 15.56 -8.17
C HIS A 112 -12.32 16.07 -6.87
N GLY A 113 -11.72 15.80 -5.70
CA GLY A 113 -12.23 16.29 -4.41
C GLY A 113 -13.44 15.53 -3.86
N TRP A 114 -13.88 14.44 -4.49
CA TRP A 114 -15.03 13.68 -3.98
C TRP A 114 -14.66 12.77 -2.83
N LEU A 115 -15.48 12.83 -1.77
CA LEU A 115 -15.26 12.00 -0.60
C LEU A 115 -15.74 10.54 -0.76
N ARG A 116 -16.63 10.30 -1.73
CA ARG A 116 -17.24 8.99 -2.01
C ARG A 116 -17.23 8.72 -3.50
N THR A 117 -16.91 7.48 -3.88
CA THR A 117 -17.00 7.02 -5.27
C THR A 117 -18.29 6.25 -5.46
N GLY A 118 -19.34 6.94 -5.90
CA GLY A 118 -20.64 6.33 -6.20
C GLY A 118 -20.62 5.50 -7.49
N ALA A 119 -21.70 4.75 -7.74
CA ALA A 119 -21.84 3.91 -8.93
C ALA A 119 -21.67 4.69 -10.25
N SER A 120 -22.12 5.95 -10.29
CA SER A 120 -21.98 6.81 -11.49
C SER A 120 -20.51 7.10 -11.83
N ILE A 121 -19.69 7.45 -10.84
CA ILE A 121 -18.27 7.74 -11.05
C ILE A 121 -17.54 6.47 -11.49
N ARG A 122 -17.80 5.33 -10.82
CA ARG A 122 -17.23 4.03 -11.20
C ARG A 122 -17.58 3.68 -12.64
N ALA A 123 -18.87 3.70 -12.98
CA ALA A 123 -19.33 3.37 -14.32
C ALA A 123 -18.77 4.31 -15.39
N HIS A 124 -18.51 5.57 -15.06
CA HIS A 124 -17.87 6.51 -15.97
C HIS A 124 -16.40 6.15 -16.20
N VAL A 125 -15.62 5.97 -15.12
CA VAL A 125 -14.20 5.55 -15.20
C VAL A 125 -14.05 4.21 -15.93
N GLU A 126 -14.89 3.23 -15.61
CA GLU A 126 -14.90 1.90 -16.22
C GLU A 126 -15.04 1.95 -17.75
N ARG A 127 -15.77 2.92 -18.31
CA ARG A 127 -15.90 3.06 -19.78
C ARG A 127 -14.56 3.31 -20.47
N HIS A 128 -13.60 3.91 -19.78
CA HIS A 128 -12.28 4.19 -20.33
C HIS A 128 -11.31 3.01 -20.20
N THR A 129 -11.65 1.97 -19.42
CA THR A 129 -10.73 0.88 -19.07
C THR A 129 -11.16 -0.50 -19.56
N ARG A 130 -12.33 -0.63 -20.21
CA ARG A 130 -12.89 -1.94 -20.64
C ARG A 130 -11.96 -2.77 -21.53
N ASN A 131 -11.06 -2.13 -22.27
CA ASN A 131 -10.19 -2.81 -23.23
C ASN A 131 -8.91 -3.38 -22.58
N ILE A 132 -8.63 -3.01 -21.33
CA ILE A 132 -7.37 -3.33 -20.62
C ILE A 132 -7.62 -4.03 -19.28
N GLU A 133 -8.85 -4.50 -19.05
CA GLU A 133 -9.25 -5.19 -17.83
C GLU A 133 -9.09 -6.71 -17.93
N THR A 134 -8.88 -7.35 -16.79
CA THR A 134 -8.92 -8.80 -16.64
C THR A 134 -9.65 -9.13 -15.35
N SER A 135 -10.54 -10.12 -15.43
CA SER A 135 -11.29 -10.61 -14.29
C SER A 135 -10.51 -11.71 -13.57
N GLU A 136 -10.36 -11.55 -12.26
CA GLU A 136 -9.79 -12.53 -11.35
C GLU A 136 -10.81 -12.84 -10.24
N GLU A 137 -10.65 -13.96 -9.53
CA GLU A 137 -11.44 -14.24 -8.33
C GLU A 137 -11.21 -13.14 -7.27
N GLY A 138 -12.21 -12.29 -7.05
CA GLY A 138 -12.13 -11.19 -6.10
C GLY A 138 -11.97 -9.79 -6.71
N GLY A 139 -11.97 -9.64 -8.05
CA GLY A 139 -12.12 -8.32 -8.66
C GLY A 139 -11.63 -8.22 -10.11
N ARG A 140 -11.82 -7.03 -10.71
CA ARG A 140 -11.23 -6.69 -12.00
C ARG A 140 -9.93 -5.94 -11.78
N PHE A 141 -8.89 -6.38 -12.47
CA PHE A 141 -7.58 -5.75 -12.46
C PHE A 141 -7.27 -5.17 -13.84
N LEU A 142 -6.76 -3.94 -13.81
CA LEU A 142 -6.39 -3.16 -14.98
C LEU A 142 -4.88 -3.23 -15.17
N TRP A 143 -4.48 -3.48 -16.41
CA TRP A 143 -3.10 -3.74 -16.79
C TRP A 143 -2.58 -2.61 -17.67
N ARG A 144 -1.25 -2.41 -17.66
CA ARG A 144 -0.61 -1.55 -18.67
C ARG A 144 -0.67 -2.23 -20.02
N ASP A 145 -0.77 -1.41 -21.06
CA ASP A 145 -0.70 -1.91 -22.43
C ASP A 145 0.66 -2.58 -22.66
N GLY A 146 0.65 -3.79 -23.24
CA GLY A 146 1.85 -4.58 -23.48
C GLY A 146 2.52 -5.24 -22.26
N GLN A 147 1.97 -5.11 -21.05
CA GLN A 147 2.57 -5.76 -19.87
C GLN A 147 2.33 -7.29 -19.91
N GLN A 148 3.42 -8.07 -20.05
CA GLN A 148 3.35 -9.52 -19.96
C GLN A 148 3.06 -9.96 -18.52
N ARG A 149 2.00 -10.77 -18.35
CA ARG A 149 1.49 -11.23 -17.05
C ARG A 149 2.46 -12.15 -16.30
N GLU A 150 3.38 -12.77 -17.02
CA GLU A 150 4.28 -13.81 -16.49
C GLU A 150 5.54 -13.25 -15.82
N VAL A 151 5.90 -11.97 -16.07
CA VAL A 151 7.16 -11.37 -15.58
C VAL A 151 6.90 -10.28 -14.53
N LEU A 152 5.88 -10.47 -13.70
CA LEU A 152 5.59 -9.55 -12.62
C LEU A 152 6.22 -10.02 -11.31
N ARG A 153 7.13 -9.21 -10.77
CA ARG A 153 7.65 -9.38 -9.41
C ARG A 153 6.75 -8.68 -8.40
N TYR A 154 6.81 -9.12 -7.15
CA TYR A 154 6.11 -8.47 -6.07
C TYR A 154 6.72 -7.09 -5.78
N ARG A 155 5.88 -6.05 -5.67
CA ARG A 155 6.35 -4.69 -5.36
C ARG A 155 6.10 -4.34 -3.90
N HIS A 156 7.19 -4.19 -3.13
CA HIS A 156 7.15 -3.79 -1.73
C HIS A 156 6.75 -2.32 -1.59
N HIS A 157 6.04 -1.97 -0.52
CA HIS A 157 5.71 -0.58 -0.23
C HIS A 157 6.96 0.18 0.21
N ALA A 158 7.18 1.39 -0.32
CA ALA A 158 8.28 2.24 0.11
C ALA A 158 8.03 2.87 1.49
N THR A 159 6.78 3.23 1.76
CA THR A 159 6.32 3.85 3.01
C THR A 159 5.05 3.17 3.52
N GLU A 160 4.68 3.41 4.78
CA GLU A 160 3.42 2.91 5.34
C GLU A 160 2.21 3.40 4.52
N ASP A 161 2.25 4.64 4.03
CA ASP A 161 1.20 5.24 3.21
C ASP A 161 1.04 4.55 1.84
N ASP A 162 2.10 3.89 1.36
CA ASP A 162 2.12 3.14 0.11
C ASP A 162 1.67 1.68 0.27
N ARG A 163 1.31 1.26 1.49
CA ARG A 163 0.79 -0.09 1.71
C ARG A 163 -0.48 -0.33 0.92
N ARG A 164 -0.52 -1.50 0.27
CA ARG A 164 -1.67 -2.02 -0.44
C ARG A 164 -2.28 -3.17 0.36
N PRO A 165 -3.60 -3.20 0.59
CA PRO A 165 -4.22 -4.39 1.14
C PRO A 165 -4.10 -5.53 0.13
N VAL A 166 -4.07 -6.79 0.60
CA VAL A 166 -3.94 -7.99 -0.26
C VAL A 166 -5.01 -8.04 -1.35
N SER A 167 -6.21 -7.50 -1.07
CA SER A 167 -7.30 -7.42 -2.04
C SER A 167 -7.00 -6.50 -3.23
N ASP A 168 -6.06 -5.55 -3.09
CA ASP A 168 -5.67 -4.61 -4.14
C ASP A 168 -4.50 -5.13 -4.99
N ILE A 169 -3.94 -6.29 -4.64
CA ILE A 169 -2.79 -6.90 -5.31
C ILE A 169 -3.30 -8.05 -6.19
N ALA A 170 -2.94 -8.04 -7.47
CA ALA A 170 -3.34 -9.07 -8.44
C ALA A 170 -2.72 -10.43 -8.11
N PHE A 171 -3.38 -11.53 -8.48
CA PHE A 171 -2.90 -12.87 -8.14
C PHE A 171 -1.53 -13.18 -8.73
N VAL A 172 -1.24 -12.70 -9.93
CA VAL A 172 0.08 -12.85 -10.56
C VAL A 172 1.21 -12.27 -9.71
N GLU A 173 0.97 -11.13 -9.05
CA GLU A 173 1.94 -10.43 -8.21
C GLU A 173 2.08 -11.14 -6.86
N LEU A 174 0.97 -11.65 -6.29
CA LEU A 174 0.99 -12.49 -5.10
C LEU A 174 1.66 -13.85 -5.35
N ALA A 175 1.41 -14.48 -6.48
CA ALA A 175 2.01 -15.77 -6.83
C ALA A 175 3.52 -15.61 -7.08
N ALA A 176 3.95 -14.48 -7.68
CA ALA A 176 5.36 -14.15 -7.78
C ALA A 176 6.02 -13.98 -6.40
N PHE A 177 5.34 -13.31 -5.46
CA PHE A 177 5.80 -13.21 -4.09
C PHE A 177 6.00 -14.59 -3.43
N VAL A 178 5.04 -15.50 -3.60
CA VAL A 178 5.15 -16.86 -3.06
C VAL A 178 6.36 -17.59 -3.67
N ARG A 179 6.59 -17.45 -4.98
CA ARG A 179 7.74 -18.08 -5.65
C ARG A 179 9.08 -17.50 -5.20
N GLU A 180 9.14 -16.23 -4.85
CA GLU A 180 10.34 -15.58 -4.31
C GLU A 180 10.65 -16.01 -2.86
N HIS A 181 9.64 -16.51 -2.12
CA HIS A 181 9.72 -16.84 -0.70
C HIS A 181 9.22 -18.25 -0.40
N GLN A 182 9.77 -19.25 -1.10
CA GLN A 182 9.37 -20.66 -0.93
C GLN A 182 9.67 -21.21 0.47
N ASP A 183 10.62 -20.61 1.20
CA ASP A 183 10.92 -20.96 2.59
C ASP A 183 9.71 -20.76 3.53
N ILE A 184 8.86 -19.77 3.25
CA ILE A 184 7.65 -19.49 4.04
C ILE A 184 6.64 -20.63 3.93
N LEU A 185 6.62 -21.38 2.82
CA LEU A 185 5.72 -22.52 2.61
C LEU A 185 5.96 -23.66 3.61
N LEU A 186 7.13 -23.71 4.24
CA LEU A 186 7.48 -24.71 5.25
C LEU A 186 6.89 -24.40 6.64
N SER A 187 6.26 -23.23 6.82
CA SER A 187 5.63 -22.82 8.07
C SER A 187 4.36 -23.64 8.35
N ASP A 188 3.98 -23.77 9.62
CA ASP A 188 2.74 -24.47 10.02
C ASP A 188 1.46 -23.84 9.43
N ASP A 189 1.44 -22.51 9.31
CA ASP A 189 0.38 -21.75 8.62
C ASP A 189 0.99 -20.79 7.59
N PRO A 190 1.24 -21.27 6.35
CA PRO A 190 1.85 -20.46 5.30
C PRO A 190 1.05 -19.19 4.98
N GLY A 191 -0.29 -19.28 4.98
CA GLY A 191 -1.17 -18.14 4.68
C GLY A 191 -0.97 -17.00 5.69
N LEU A 192 -0.88 -17.31 6.98
CA LEU A 192 -0.59 -16.32 8.02
C LEU A 192 0.85 -15.81 7.97
N ALA A 193 1.81 -16.68 7.66
CA ALA A 193 3.22 -16.30 7.55
C ALA A 193 3.45 -15.32 6.38
N PHE A 194 2.86 -15.58 5.20
CA PHE A 194 2.87 -14.65 4.08
C PHE A 194 2.16 -13.33 4.42
N ALA A 195 1.00 -13.38 5.08
CA ALA A 195 0.29 -12.18 5.50
C ALA A 195 1.18 -11.26 6.36
N ARG A 196 1.89 -11.84 7.34
CA ARG A 196 2.83 -11.09 8.20
C ARG A 196 4.01 -10.52 7.42
N SER A 197 4.56 -11.25 6.46
CA SER A 197 5.66 -10.75 5.62
C SER A 197 5.27 -9.55 4.75
N ILE A 198 3.99 -9.43 4.39
CA ILE A 198 3.43 -8.27 3.66
C ILE A 198 3.03 -7.13 4.62
N GLY A 199 3.09 -7.35 5.93
CA GLY A 199 2.75 -6.36 6.97
C GLY A 199 1.31 -6.47 7.51
N LEU A 200 0.58 -7.55 7.21
CA LEU A 200 -0.72 -7.81 7.80
C LEU A 200 -0.59 -8.53 9.15
N ASN A 201 -0.86 -7.80 10.23
CA ASN A 201 -0.89 -8.36 11.58
C ASN A 201 -2.08 -9.30 11.83
N ARG A 202 -3.18 -9.11 11.10
CA ARG A 202 -4.39 -9.95 11.18
C ARG A 202 -4.80 -10.42 9.79
N LEU A 203 -5.09 -11.71 9.68
CA LEU A 203 -5.52 -12.33 8.45
C LEU A 203 -7.03 -12.53 8.44
N ALA A 204 -7.75 -11.67 7.74
CA ALA A 204 -9.19 -11.83 7.50
C ALA A 204 -9.45 -12.97 6.49
N ALA A 205 -10.64 -13.58 6.55
CA ALA A 205 -11.01 -14.71 5.69
C ALA A 205 -10.85 -14.43 4.19
N ALA A 206 -11.22 -13.23 3.73
CA ALA A 206 -11.08 -12.85 2.32
C ALA A 206 -9.60 -12.73 1.88
N SER A 207 -8.75 -12.16 2.73
CA SER A 207 -7.30 -12.08 2.47
C SER A 207 -6.63 -13.45 2.54
N ARG A 208 -7.10 -14.33 3.44
CA ARG A 208 -6.63 -15.72 3.55
C ARG A 208 -6.88 -16.49 2.26
N ALA A 209 -8.13 -16.49 1.79
CA ALA A 209 -8.51 -17.17 0.56
C ALA A 209 -7.68 -16.68 -0.65
N ARG A 210 -7.38 -15.36 -0.74
CA ARG A 210 -6.51 -14.85 -1.80
C ARG A 210 -5.07 -15.35 -1.71
N LEU A 211 -4.50 -15.39 -0.49
CA LEU A 211 -3.13 -15.88 -0.31
C LEU A 211 -3.03 -17.39 -0.58
N GLU A 212 -3.99 -18.18 -0.09
CA GLU A 212 -4.07 -19.62 -0.37
C GLU A 212 -4.17 -19.87 -1.87
N LYS A 213 -5.01 -19.10 -2.59
CA LYS A 213 -5.10 -19.21 -4.04
C LYS A 213 -3.80 -18.85 -4.77
N ALA A 214 -3.09 -17.83 -4.30
CA ALA A 214 -1.80 -17.45 -4.86
C ALA A 214 -0.74 -18.55 -4.65
N ILE A 215 -0.79 -19.28 -3.52
CA ILE A 215 0.09 -20.42 -3.24
C ILE A 215 -0.18 -21.58 -4.20
N GLU A 216 -1.45 -21.90 -4.46
CA GLU A 216 -1.83 -22.90 -5.47
C GLU A 216 -1.29 -22.50 -6.86
N MET A 217 -1.51 -21.25 -7.28
CA MET A 217 -1.05 -20.74 -8.58
C MET A 217 0.48 -20.71 -8.71
N ALA A 218 1.20 -20.48 -7.61
CA ALA A 218 2.65 -20.55 -7.59
C ALA A 218 3.14 -21.98 -7.85
N SER A 219 2.49 -22.96 -7.21
CA SER A 219 2.83 -24.38 -7.30
C SER A 219 2.52 -24.98 -8.67
N ASP A 220 1.34 -24.69 -9.24
CA ASP A 220 0.92 -25.22 -10.55
C ASP A 220 1.85 -24.76 -11.69
N ALA A 221 2.34 -23.52 -11.60
CA ALA A 221 3.25 -22.96 -12.60
C ALA A 221 4.65 -23.59 -12.55
N ASP A 222 5.13 -23.99 -11.38
CA ASP A 222 6.43 -24.66 -11.23
C ASP A 222 6.36 -26.09 -11.78
N VAL A 223 5.23 -26.80 -11.59
CA VAL A 223 4.99 -28.11 -12.21
C VAL A 223 5.00 -28.00 -13.75
N ALA A 224 4.31 -27.01 -14.31
CA ALA A 224 4.27 -26.80 -15.76
C ALA A 224 5.63 -26.44 -16.38
N LYS A 225 6.53 -25.77 -15.64
CA LYS A 225 7.90 -25.50 -16.10
C LYS A 225 8.82 -26.71 -16.04
N GLY A 226 8.59 -27.64 -15.11
CA GLY A 226 9.39 -28.87 -14.96
C GLY A 226 9.16 -29.90 -16.07
N GLU A 227 7.96 -29.94 -16.66
CA GLU A 227 7.61 -30.92 -17.70
C GLU A 227 8.13 -30.54 -19.11
N GLY A 228 8.50 -29.28 -19.35
CA GLY A 228 9.00 -28.81 -20.66
C GLY A 228 10.50 -28.98 -20.91
N GLY A 229 11.25 -29.54 -19.96
CA GLY A 229 12.72 -29.58 -19.97
C GLY A 229 13.37 -30.94 -20.28
N ASN A 230 12.61 -32.00 -20.52
CA ASN A 230 13.14 -33.37 -20.62
C ASN A 230 12.92 -34.05 -22.00
N ASP A 231 13.04 -33.28 -23.09
CA ASP A 231 13.05 -33.83 -24.45
C ASP A 231 14.15 -33.16 -25.29
N LEU A 232 15.41 -33.51 -25.04
CA LEU A 232 16.50 -33.48 -26.04
C LEU A 232 17.53 -34.56 -25.66
N ASP A 233 17.36 -35.71 -26.28
CA ASP A 233 18.32 -36.81 -26.42
C ASP A 233 19.47 -36.40 -27.37
#